data_AF-A0A171AGY4-F1
#
_entry.id   AF-A0A171AGY4-F1
#
_cell.length_a   1.000
_cell.length_b   1.000
_cell.length_c   1.000
_cell.angle_alpha   90.00
_cell.angle_beta   90.00
_cell.angle_gamma   90.00
#
_symmetry.space_group_name_H-M   'P 1'
#
loop_
_entity.id
_entity.type
_entity.pdbx_description
1 polymer ?
#
loop_
_entity_poly.entity_id
_entity_poly.type
_entity_poly.pdbx_seq_one_letter_code
_entity_poly.pdbx_strand_id
1 'polypeptide(L)'
;MKRLKFSLISLCVSIFSICLTAKINHDIAIYYINTDGKGRALSGIFEHLFDYKYFYLLLGVFSIVLICLGHKHKESKGILLLALTLALLSIGIIFVSFWKCMI
;
A
#
# COMPACT_ATOMS: atom_id res chain seq x y z
N MET A 1 -7.57 11.71 29.79
CA MET A 1 -7.12 11.73 28.36
C MET A 1 -7.11 10.31 27.82
N LYS A 2 -7.92 9.99 26.80
CA LYS A 2 -7.80 8.73 26.06
C LYS A 2 -6.40 8.68 25.46
N ARG A 3 -5.57 7.70 25.82
CA ARG A 3 -4.26 7.51 25.17
C ARG A 3 -4.51 7.22 23.69
N LEU A 4 -3.95 8.06 22.81
CA LEU A 4 -3.88 7.77 21.38
C LEU A 4 -3.12 6.46 21.22
N LYS A 5 -3.76 5.46 20.58
CA LYS A 5 -3.13 4.17 20.30
C LYS A 5 -2.40 4.28 18.97
N PHE A 6 -1.08 4.43 19.02
CA PHE A 6 -0.24 4.60 17.83
C PHE A 6 -0.37 3.41 16.88
N SER A 7 -0.54 2.18 17.40
CA SER A 7 -0.78 1.02 16.54
C SER A 7 -2.12 1.07 15.81
N LEU A 8 -3.14 1.72 16.40
CA LEU A 8 -4.44 1.89 15.74
C LEU A 8 -4.35 2.91 14.60
N ILE A 9 -3.57 3.99 14.80
CA ILE A 9 -3.27 4.95 13.72
C ILE A 9 -2.48 4.25 12.62
N SER A 10 -1.46 3.46 12.99
CA SER A 10 -0.70 2.68 12.01
C SER A 10 -1.60 1.76 11.19
N LEU A 11 -2.54 1.08 11.84
CA LEU A 11 -3.52 0.23 11.16
C LEU A 11 -4.34 1.02 10.13
N CYS A 12 -4.90 2.17 10.53
CA CYS A 12 -5.65 3.02 9.63
C CYS A 12 -4.80 3.49 8.44
N VAL A 13 -3.55 3.90 8.69
CA VAL A 13 -2.61 4.34 7.64
C VAL A 13 -2.28 3.19 6.69
N SER A 14 -2.02 1.98 7.20
CA SER A 14 -1.74 0.81 6.37
C SER A 14 -2.94 0.40 5.51
N ILE A 15 -4.16 0.40 6.07
CA ILE A 15 -5.39 0.14 5.31
C ILE A 15 -5.56 1.18 4.20
N PHE A 16 -5.40 2.46 4.53
CA PHE A 16 -5.53 3.54 3.57
C PHE A 16 -4.51 3.42 2.43
N SER A 17 -3.26 3.10 2.75
CA SER A 17 -2.19 2.84 1.78
C SER A 17 -2.52 1.65 0.86
N ILE A 18 -3.07 0.56 1.40
CA ILE A 18 -3.53 -0.60 0.61
C ILE A 18 -4.64 -0.18 -0.36
N CYS A 19 -5.66 0.57 0.11
CA CYS A 19 -6.76 1.03 -0.74
C CYS A 19 -6.27 1.92 -1.90
N LEU A 20 -5.33 2.83 -1.62
CA LEU A 20 -4.75 3.71 -2.64
C LEU A 20 -3.95 2.91 -3.67
N THR A 21 -3.14 1.95 -3.22
CA THR A 21 -2.35 1.09 -4.09
C THR A 21 -3.25 0.18 -4.94
N ALA A 22 -4.34 -0.34 -4.36
CA ALA A 22 -5.33 -1.14 -5.07
C ALA A 22 -6.05 -0.31 -6.15
N LYS A 23 -6.42 0.94 -5.84
CA LYS A 23 -7.01 1.87 -6.83
C LYS A 23 -6.07 2.07 -8.03
N ILE A 24 -4.78 2.28 -7.80
CA ILE A 24 -3.83 2.47 -8.91
C ILE A 24 -3.71 1.21 -9.76
N ASN A 25 -3.65 0.03 -9.12
CA ASN A 25 -3.64 -1.24 -9.87
C ASN A 25 -4.91 -1.41 -10.71
N HIS A 26 -6.07 -1.02 -10.18
CA HIS A 26 -7.33 -1.01 -10.93
C HIS A 26 -7.28 -0.02 -12.10
N ASP A 27 -6.76 1.20 -11.89
CA ASP A 27 -6.60 2.20 -12.94
C ASP A 27 -5.66 1.73 -14.06
N ILE A 28 -4.56 1.03 -13.71
CA ILE A 28 -3.66 0.37 -14.68
C ILE A 28 -4.42 -0.70 -15.48
N ALA A 29 -5.20 -1.54 -14.82
CA ALA A 29 -5.96 -2.61 -15.47
C ALA A 29 -6.98 -2.05 -16.47
N ILE A 30 -7.74 -1.02 -16.07
CA ILE A 30 -8.68 -0.32 -16.97
C ILE A 30 -7.95 0.31 -18.14
N TYR A 31 -6.82 0.99 -17.89
CA TYR A 31 -6.03 1.60 -18.96
C TYR A 31 -5.59 0.56 -19.97
N TYR A 32 -5.07 -0.58 -19.50
CA TYR A 32 -4.62 -1.70 -20.34
C TYR A 32 -5.75 -2.31 -21.18
N ILE A 33 -6.92 -2.52 -20.58
CA ILE A 33 -8.10 -3.06 -21.30
C ILE A 33 -8.54 -2.08 -22.39
N ASN A 34 -8.51 -0.78 -22.11
CA ASN A 34 -8.93 0.28 -23.05
C ASN A 34 -7.87 0.63 -24.10
N THR A 35 -6.64 0.12 -24.00
CA THR A 35 -5.61 0.33 -25.03
C THR A 35 -5.73 -0.72 -26.14
N ASP A 36 -5.53 -0.28 -27.39
CA ASP A 36 -5.47 -1.14 -28.57
C ASP A 36 -4.33 -2.17 -28.48
N GLY A 37 -4.38 -3.22 -29.31
CA GLY A 37 -3.40 -4.32 -29.29
C GLY A 37 -1.93 -3.89 -29.44
N LYS A 38 -1.63 -2.82 -30.20
CA LYS A 38 -0.29 -2.22 -30.28
C LYS A 38 0.10 -1.49 -28.99
N GLY A 39 -0.88 -0.87 -28.33
CA GLY A 39 -0.73 -0.34 -26.98
C GLY A 39 -0.39 -1.46 -26.01
N ARG A 40 -1.17 -2.53 -25.93
CA ARG A 40 -0.90 -3.63 -24.99
C ARG A 40 0.50 -4.23 -25.10
N ALA A 41 1.09 -4.26 -26.31
CA ALA A 41 2.47 -4.71 -26.54
C ALA A 41 3.54 -3.77 -25.92
N LEU A 42 3.23 -2.49 -25.74
CA LEU A 42 4.06 -1.49 -25.05
C LEU A 42 3.72 -1.37 -23.55
N SER A 43 3.04 -2.34 -22.94
CA SER A 43 2.58 -2.32 -21.53
C SER A 43 3.63 -1.84 -20.53
N GLY A 44 4.89 -2.26 -20.67
CA GLY A 44 5.98 -1.84 -19.79
C GLY A 44 6.28 -0.34 -19.80
N ILE A 45 5.94 0.39 -20.88
CA ILE A 45 6.19 1.83 -21.00
C ILE A 45 5.09 2.65 -20.32
N PHE A 46 3.83 2.23 -20.38
CA PHE A 46 2.75 2.95 -19.67
C PHE A 46 2.75 2.64 -18.18
N GLU A 47 3.30 1.50 -17.75
CA GLU A 47 3.47 1.22 -16.32
C GLU A 47 4.26 2.34 -15.62
N HIS A 48 5.20 3.00 -16.32
CA HIS A 48 5.92 4.17 -15.81
C HIS A 48 5.03 5.40 -15.56
N LEU A 49 3.91 5.55 -16.26
CA LEU A 49 2.94 6.63 -15.97
C LEU A 49 2.36 6.48 -14.55
N PHE A 50 2.42 5.26 -13.99
CA PHE A 50 1.92 4.94 -12.66
C PHE A 50 3.03 4.80 -11.61
N ASP A 51 4.27 5.23 -11.90
CA ASP A 51 5.39 5.22 -10.95
C ASP A 51 5.13 6.12 -9.72
N TYR A 52 4.18 7.06 -9.81
CA TYR A 52 3.71 7.80 -8.64
C TYR A 52 3.15 6.89 -7.53
N LYS A 53 2.84 5.61 -7.83
CA LYS A 53 2.49 4.61 -6.82
C LYS A 53 3.57 4.42 -5.75
N TYR A 54 4.84 4.66 -6.10
CA TYR A 54 5.95 4.53 -5.15
C TYR A 54 5.94 5.63 -4.08
N PHE A 55 5.23 6.75 -4.27
CA PHE A 55 5.04 7.73 -3.20
C PHE A 55 4.26 7.16 -2.01
N TYR A 56 3.38 6.16 -2.24
CA TYR A 56 2.66 5.50 -1.15
C TYR A 56 3.55 4.57 -0.32
N LEU A 57 4.77 4.28 -0.76
CA LEU A 57 5.80 3.62 0.06
C LEU A 57 6.07 4.45 1.33
N LEU A 58 6.02 5.78 1.23
CA LEU A 58 6.22 6.67 2.37
C LEU A 58 5.16 6.44 3.46
N LEU A 59 3.91 6.14 3.09
CA LEU A 59 2.86 5.79 4.05
C LEU A 59 3.16 4.45 4.74
N GLY A 60 3.63 3.45 4.00
CA GLY A 60 4.07 2.17 4.56
C GLY A 60 5.22 2.33 5.55
N VAL A 61 6.24 3.11 5.18
CA VAL A 61 7.37 3.44 6.07
C VAL A 61 6.89 4.22 7.31
N PHE A 62 6.00 5.19 7.13
CA PHE A 62 5.42 5.96 8.23
C PHE A 62 4.62 5.07 9.21
N SER A 63 3.87 4.09 8.71
CA SER A 63 3.21 3.07 9.54
C SER A 63 4.22 2.31 10.41
N ILE A 64 5.37 1.90 9.86
CA ILE A 64 6.42 1.22 10.63
C ILE A 64 6.95 2.12 11.76
N VAL A 65 7.17 3.41 11.51
CA VAL A 65 7.59 4.37 12.54
C VAL A 65 6.55 4.47 13.65
N LEU A 66 5.26 4.53 13.32
CA LEU A 66 4.17 4.54 14.30
C LEU A 66 4.13 3.26 15.15
N ILE A 67 4.42 2.10 14.57
CA ILE A 67 4.52 0.83 15.30
C ILE A 67 5.68 0.86 16.29
N CYS A 68 6.85 1.38 15.90
CA CYS A 68 7.98 1.56 16.81
C CYS A 68 7.62 2.47 18.00
N LEU A 69 6.88 3.56 17.75
CA LEU A 69 6.37 4.44 18.81
C LEU A 69 5.37 3.70 19.71
N GLY A 70 4.44 2.93 19.14
CA GLY A 70 3.49 2.10 19.89
C GLY A 70 4.17 1.07 20.81
N HIS A 71 5.27 0.47 20.34
CA HIS A 71 6.08 -0.44 21.16
C HIS A 71 6.70 0.29 22.36
N LYS A 72 7.25 1.49 22.16
CA LYS A 72 7.79 2.35 23.23
C LYS A 72 6.73 2.71 24.27
N HIS A 73 5.46 2.83 23.86
CA HIS A 73 4.32 3.12 24.73
C HIS A 73 3.69 1.89 25.41
N LYS A 74 4.31 0.70 25.31
CA LYS A 74 3.84 -0.56 25.90
C LYS A 74 2.43 -0.96 25.44
N GLU A 75 2.11 -0.73 24.17
CA GLU A 75 0.86 -1.21 23.57
C GLU A 75 0.80 -2.74 23.49
N SER A 76 -0.39 -3.30 23.30
CA SER A 76 -0.55 -4.75 23.33
C SER A 76 0.23 -5.41 22.18
N LYS A 77 0.98 -6.47 22.51
CA LYS A 77 1.81 -7.20 21.54
C LYS A 77 1.01 -7.70 20.34
N GLY A 78 -0.24 -8.13 20.56
CA GLY A 78 -1.12 -8.60 19.48
C GLY A 78 -1.50 -7.51 18.48
N ILE A 79 -1.81 -6.29 18.93
CA ILE A 79 -2.15 -5.17 18.05
C ILE A 79 -0.89 -4.69 17.30
N LEU A 80 0.26 -4.66 17.98
CA LEU A 80 1.54 -4.32 17.35
C LEU A 80 1.92 -5.32 16.25
N LEU A 81 1.74 -6.62 16.50
CA LEU A 81 2.01 -7.66 15.50
C LEU A 81 1.09 -7.52 14.29
N LEU A 82 -0.20 -7.29 14.51
CA LEU A 82 -1.19 -7.13 13.43
C LEU A 82 -0.93 -5.84 12.62
N ALA A 83 -0.53 -4.75 13.27
CA ALA A 83 -0.12 -3.54 12.59
C ALA A 83 1.14 -3.77 11.74
N LEU A 84 2.11 -4.52 12.25
CA LEU A 84 3.34 -4.85 11.53
C LEU A 84 3.09 -5.71 10.29
N THR A 85 2.30 -6.79 10.42
CA THR A 85 1.97 -7.64 9.28
C THR A 85 1.23 -6.86 8.20
N LEU A 86 0.31 -5.98 8.59
CA LEU A 86 -0.43 -5.15 7.65
C LEU A 86 0.45 -4.08 6.98
N ALA A 87 1.39 -3.47 7.72
CA ALA A 87 2.34 -2.51 7.15
C ALA A 87 3.27 -3.19 6.13
N LEU A 88 3.78 -4.39 6.43
CA LEU A 88 4.59 -5.18 5.50
C LEU A 88 3.79 -5.56 4.25
N LEU A 89 2.53 -5.99 4.42
CA LEU A 89 1.64 -6.30 3.31
C LEU A 89 1.40 -5.07 2.43
N SER A 90 1.16 -3.91 3.05
CA SER A 90 0.99 -2.64 2.33
C SER A 90 2.22 -2.24 1.53
N ILE A 91 3.43 -2.53 2.02
CA ILE A 91 4.65 -2.24 1.26
C ILE A 91 4.81 -3.23 0.12
N GLY A 92 4.60 -4.52 0.39
CA GLY A 92 4.73 -5.58 -0.61
C GLY A 92 3.81 -5.37 -1.81
N ILE A 93 2.55 -5.00 -1.58
CA ILE A 93 1.56 -4.82 -2.65
C ILE A 93 1.89 -3.67 -3.62
N ILE A 94 2.75 -2.72 -3.23
CA ILE A 94 3.21 -1.62 -4.10
C ILE A 94 4.13 -2.14 -5.21
N PHE A 95 4.96 -3.12 -4.89
CA PHE A 95 5.93 -3.71 -5.83
C PHE A 95 5.34 -4.82 -6.69
N VAL A 96 4.23 -5.42 -6.24
CA VAL A 96 3.54 -6.44 -7.02
C VAL A 96 2.66 -5.77 -8.06
N SER A 97 2.82 -6.14 -9.33
CA SER A 97 1.92 -5.76 -10.43
C SER A 97 0.58 -6.51 -10.32
N PHE A 98 -0.16 -6.25 -9.25
CA PHE A 98 -1.42 -6.93 -8.91
C PHE A 98 -2.49 -6.72 -9.99
N TRP A 99 -2.38 -5.65 -10.76
CA TRP A 99 -3.23 -5.36 -11.91
C TRP A 99 -3.30 -6.51 -12.93
N LYS A 100 -2.25 -7.33 -13.07
CA LYS A 100 -2.23 -8.51 -13.96
C LYS A 100 -3.19 -9.61 -13.54
N CYS A 101 -3.55 -9.67 -12.26
CA CYS A 101 -4.55 -10.61 -11.74
C CYS A 101 -5.99 -10.10 -11.93
N MET A 102 -6.17 -8.85 -12.37
CA MET A 102 -7.47 -8.21 -12.55
C MET A 102 -7.98 -8.25 -14.00
N ILE A 103 -7.18 -8.83 -14.91
CA ILE A 103 -7.44 -8.97 -16.35
C ILE A 103 -7.46 -10.46 -16.67
#